data_AF-A0A915UPB4-F1
#
_entry.id   AF-A0A915UPB4-F1
#
_cell.length_a   1.000
_cell.length_b   1.000
_cell.length_c   1.000
_cell.angle_alpha   90.00
_cell.angle_beta   90.00
_cell.angle_gamma   90.00
#
_symmetry.space_group_name_H-M   'P 1'
#
loop_
_entity.id
_entity.type
_entity.pdbx_description
1 polymer ?
#
loop_
_entity_poly.entity_id
_entity_poly.type
_entity_poly.pdbx_seq_one_letter_code
_entity_poly.pdbx_strand_id
1 'polypeptide(L)'
;MRSHVRAAWLAGVVHFAFAISGYAQHPNLQVGFKPEQAYQIGEVDSINLFNGNLTLQIPLGTPYPVNGGLSYSFSVAYNSKVWDYGFEMFVTCKSPYEDVRVPAASPAARSNAGLGFRLSFGELNPPWTTRNAFSQWVYVSPDGSEHRFYQTLLPGEYDTDGSVWYTRDKTYLRLKLSNAVTCNNSSVYQTAVVEFPDGSRHTFQPTSTCSSVYLLRKIEGPFLNASGAPLNWVAISYSPAGSVEPTQWTISDSQGRTHTVTFEYQPNVTELGPQVKTITFQTYSGQPAVYQFSYEIVPDLYRSGKHQYSAYCQQCFRDQDALPNTVAVPFLKSITLPDGSQWSSQVAIFVGFCSAPQSGAMSM
;
A
#
# COMPACT_ATOMS: atom_id res chain seq x y z
N MET A 1 44.91 54.26 -39.21
CA MET A 1 43.66 54.86 -39.72
C MET A 1 42.50 54.03 -39.19
N ARG A 2 41.48 54.70 -38.66
CA ARG A 2 40.36 54.16 -37.90
C ARG A 2 39.42 53.29 -38.76
N SER A 3 38.94 52.17 -38.22
CA SER A 3 37.56 51.74 -38.44
C SER A 3 37.11 50.84 -37.28
N HIS A 4 36.24 51.39 -36.44
CA HIS A 4 35.49 50.67 -35.43
C HIS A 4 34.43 49.81 -36.11
N VAL A 5 34.34 48.53 -35.76
CA VAL A 5 33.10 47.75 -35.90
C VAL A 5 32.84 47.07 -34.57
N ARG A 6 31.82 47.56 -33.87
CA ARG A 6 31.23 46.91 -32.69
C ARG A 6 30.36 45.77 -33.21
N ALA A 7 30.70 44.52 -32.88
CA ALA A 7 29.80 43.39 -33.05
C ALA A 7 29.28 42.98 -31.68
N ALA A 8 28.01 43.32 -31.42
CA ALA A 8 27.26 42.84 -30.28
C ALA A 8 26.94 41.35 -30.48
N TRP A 9 27.35 40.49 -29.55
CA TRP A 9 26.86 39.11 -29.48
C TRP A 9 25.77 39.04 -28.42
N LEU A 10 24.54 38.90 -28.92
CA LEU A 10 23.32 38.67 -28.15
C LEU A 10 23.27 37.20 -27.69
N ALA A 11 22.76 37.04 -26.47
CA ALA A 11 22.60 35.80 -25.75
C ALA A 11 21.73 34.75 -26.46
N GLY A 12 22.07 33.48 -26.25
CA GLY A 12 21.24 32.33 -26.60
C GLY A 12 21.38 31.25 -25.55
N VAL A 13 20.85 31.48 -24.34
CA VAL A 13 20.70 30.42 -23.32
C VAL A 13 19.47 29.61 -23.72
N VAL A 14 19.70 28.47 -24.37
CA VAL A 14 18.66 27.46 -24.60
C VAL A 14 18.38 26.78 -23.26
N HIS A 15 17.35 27.25 -22.56
CA HIS A 15 16.77 26.52 -21.43
C HIS A 15 16.05 25.29 -21.99
N PHE A 16 16.67 24.12 -21.88
CA PHE A 16 15.96 22.85 -21.92
C PHE A 16 15.10 22.76 -20.66
N ALA A 17 13.85 23.19 -20.76
CA ALA A 17 12.84 22.89 -19.77
C ALA A 17 12.54 21.38 -19.85
N PHE A 18 13.26 20.58 -19.07
CA PHE A 18 12.78 19.25 -18.72
C PHE A 18 11.52 19.43 -17.87
N ALA A 19 10.36 19.20 -18.48
CA ALA A 19 9.14 18.97 -17.73
C ALA A 19 9.35 17.68 -16.91
N ILE A 20 9.69 17.85 -15.64
CA ILE A 20 9.59 16.76 -14.67
C ILE A 20 8.09 16.53 -14.51
N SER A 21 7.56 15.56 -15.26
CA SER A 21 6.23 15.02 -15.03
C SER A 21 6.23 14.36 -13.65
N GLY A 22 5.96 15.15 -12.61
CA GLY A 22 5.60 14.61 -11.31
C GLY A 22 4.28 13.88 -11.49
N TYR A 23 4.31 12.54 -11.55
CA TYR A 23 3.12 11.71 -11.51
C TYR A 23 2.47 11.86 -10.12
N ALA A 24 1.74 12.95 -9.88
CA ALA A 24 0.78 13.02 -8.79
C ALA A 24 -0.22 11.88 -9.01
N GLN A 25 -0.54 11.12 -7.94
CA GLN A 25 -1.59 10.12 -8.03
C GLN A 25 -2.86 10.88 -8.35
N HIS A 26 -3.51 10.45 -9.42
CA HIS A 26 -4.76 11.06 -9.80
C HIS A 26 -5.69 10.99 -8.58
N PRO A 27 -6.28 12.10 -8.11
CA PRO A 27 -7.03 12.12 -6.84
C PRO A 27 -8.12 11.05 -6.73
N ASN A 28 -8.71 10.67 -7.86
CA ASN A 28 -9.69 9.57 -7.97
C ASN A 28 -9.17 8.17 -7.59
N LEU A 29 -7.85 7.99 -7.48
CA LEU A 29 -7.16 6.74 -7.12
C LEU A 29 -6.57 6.80 -5.70
N GLN A 30 -6.75 7.90 -4.98
CA GLN A 30 -6.18 8.09 -3.65
C GLN A 30 -6.92 7.27 -2.61
N VAL A 31 -6.16 6.65 -1.72
CA VAL A 31 -6.63 5.80 -0.60
C VAL A 31 -6.20 6.37 0.75
N GLY A 32 -6.88 5.93 1.81
CA GLY A 32 -6.65 6.35 3.19
C GLY A 32 -7.22 7.73 3.55
N PHE A 33 -6.90 8.20 4.76
CA PHE A 33 -7.28 9.51 5.30
C PHE A 33 -6.21 10.59 5.03
N LYS A 34 -6.67 11.76 4.60
CA LYS A 34 -5.83 12.92 4.30
C LYS A 34 -6.45 14.16 4.95
N PRO A 35 -5.82 14.75 5.98
CA PRO A 35 -6.42 15.83 6.77
C PRO A 35 -6.91 17.04 5.95
N GLU A 36 -6.35 17.25 4.77
CA GLU A 36 -6.64 18.36 3.86
C GLU A 36 -7.88 18.15 2.97
N GLN A 37 -8.54 16.99 3.04
CA GLN A 37 -9.70 16.66 2.21
C GLN A 37 -11.03 16.81 2.97
N ALA A 38 -12.12 16.98 2.22
CA ALA A 38 -13.46 17.09 2.79
C ALA A 38 -14.09 15.70 2.98
N TYR A 39 -14.53 15.44 4.21
CA TYR A 39 -15.17 14.18 4.59
C TYR A 39 -16.58 14.42 5.10
N GLN A 40 -17.50 13.53 4.72
CA GLN A 40 -18.72 13.29 5.47
C GLN A 40 -18.46 12.14 6.44
N ILE A 41 -18.63 12.39 7.74
CA ILE A 41 -18.37 11.42 8.81
C ILE A 41 -19.72 10.92 9.32
N GLY A 42 -19.94 9.60 9.25
CA GLY A 42 -21.00 8.88 9.95
C GLY A 42 -20.51 8.36 11.30
N GLU A 43 -21.29 7.50 11.95
CA GLU A 43 -20.91 6.97 13.29
C GLU A 43 -19.68 6.05 13.26
N VAL A 44 -19.41 5.36 12.13
CA VAL A 44 -18.31 4.38 11.99
C VAL A 44 -17.56 4.52 10.66
N ASP A 45 -18.11 5.24 9.69
CA ASP A 45 -17.57 5.39 8.35
C ASP A 45 -17.28 6.86 7.99
N SER A 46 -16.37 7.06 7.04
CA SER A 46 -16.18 8.36 6.43
C SER A 46 -16.10 8.25 4.91
N ILE A 47 -16.80 9.16 4.23
CA ILE A 47 -16.84 9.28 2.78
C ILE A 47 -16.07 10.52 2.39
N ASN A 48 -15.04 10.35 1.56
CA ASN A 48 -14.35 11.45 0.93
C ASN A 48 -15.24 12.04 -0.18
N LEU A 49 -15.68 13.29 -0.01
CA LEU A 49 -16.61 13.95 -0.93
C LEU A 49 -15.96 14.33 -2.26
N PHE A 50 -14.63 14.31 -2.36
CA PHE A 50 -13.89 14.65 -3.57
C PHE A 50 -13.73 13.46 -4.52
N ASN A 51 -13.47 12.26 -3.99
CA ASN A 51 -13.16 11.08 -4.82
C ASN A 51 -14.07 9.87 -4.58
N GLY A 52 -15.08 10.01 -3.72
CA GLY A 52 -16.06 8.97 -3.38
C GLY A 52 -15.47 7.76 -2.66
N ASN A 53 -14.26 7.89 -2.09
CA ASN A 53 -13.65 6.82 -1.31
C ASN A 53 -14.41 6.67 0.03
N LEU A 54 -14.91 5.47 0.29
CA LEU A 54 -15.50 5.07 1.56
C LEU A 54 -14.42 4.39 2.40
N THR A 55 -14.25 4.86 3.62
CA THR A 55 -13.34 4.26 4.61
C THR A 55 -14.11 3.88 5.86
N LEU A 56 -13.78 2.72 6.41
CA LEU A 56 -14.37 2.19 7.64
C LEU A 56 -13.23 1.61 8.47
N GLN A 57 -13.26 1.77 9.79
CA GLN A 57 -12.28 1.20 10.69
C GLN A 57 -12.96 0.33 11.75
N ILE A 58 -12.59 -0.94 11.80
CA ILE A 58 -13.08 -1.90 12.80
C ILE A 58 -11.97 -2.06 13.86
N PRO A 59 -12.09 -1.41 15.03
CA PRO A 59 -11.13 -1.59 16.11
C PRO A 59 -11.26 -2.99 16.70
N LEU A 60 -10.11 -3.62 16.96
CA LEU A 60 -10.01 -4.96 17.56
C LEU A 60 -9.35 -4.85 18.93
N GLY A 61 -10.16 -5.03 19.97
CA GLY A 61 -9.71 -4.89 21.36
C GLY A 61 -9.45 -3.42 21.75
N THR A 62 -8.78 -3.24 22.87
CA THR A 62 -8.41 -1.92 23.38
C THR A 62 -7.00 -1.53 22.92
N PRO A 63 -6.67 -0.22 22.90
CA PRO A 63 -5.28 0.21 22.73
C PRO A 63 -4.37 -0.34 23.82
N TYR A 64 -3.16 -0.71 23.44
CA TYR A 64 -2.11 -1.25 24.30
C TYR A 64 -1.07 -0.14 24.58
N PRO A 65 -1.11 0.51 25.75
CA PRO A 65 -0.13 1.52 26.12
C PRO A 65 1.23 0.87 26.42
N VAL A 66 2.30 1.42 25.88
CA VAL A 66 3.70 0.95 26.01
C VAL A 66 4.54 1.91 26.88
N ASN A 67 3.89 2.89 27.52
CA ASN A 67 4.47 4.04 28.25
C ASN A 67 5.16 5.08 27.36
N GLY A 68 5.48 6.24 27.96
CA GLY A 68 6.18 7.34 27.29
C GLY A 68 5.48 7.86 26.04
N GLY A 69 4.14 7.88 26.05
CA GLY A 69 3.31 8.33 24.92
C GLY A 69 3.16 7.32 23.78
N LEU A 70 3.86 6.18 23.81
CA LEU A 70 3.70 5.14 22.79
C LEU A 70 2.53 4.22 23.15
N SER A 71 1.64 3.98 22.18
CA SER A 71 0.61 2.95 22.24
C SER A 71 0.37 2.37 20.86
N TYR A 72 -0.12 1.13 20.79
CA TYR A 72 -0.56 0.52 19.54
C TYR A 72 -1.93 -0.12 19.70
N SER A 73 -2.65 -0.27 18.59
CA SER A 73 -3.94 -0.93 18.54
C SER A 73 -4.04 -1.77 17.27
N PHE A 74 -4.93 -2.75 17.27
CA PHE A 74 -5.25 -3.52 16.08
C PHE A 74 -6.55 -2.99 15.50
N SER A 75 -6.57 -2.73 14.21
CA SER A 75 -7.79 -2.35 13.52
C SER A 75 -7.75 -2.86 12.09
N VAL A 76 -8.90 -3.31 11.60
CA VAL A 76 -9.08 -3.59 10.17
C VAL A 76 -9.62 -2.34 9.51
N ALA A 77 -8.87 -1.79 8.57
CA ALA A 77 -9.29 -0.66 7.77
C ALA A 77 -9.89 -1.15 6.44
N TYR A 78 -11.04 -0.63 6.07
CA TYR A 78 -11.66 -0.84 4.77
C TYR A 78 -11.44 0.38 3.87
N ASN A 79 -11.26 0.12 2.58
CA ASN A 79 -11.23 1.13 1.54
C ASN A 79 -12.02 0.67 0.30
N SER A 80 -12.86 1.54 -0.27
CA SER A 80 -13.67 1.18 -1.45
C SER A 80 -12.89 1.19 -2.78
N LYS A 81 -11.66 1.72 -2.82
CA LYS A 81 -10.75 1.61 -3.97
C LYS A 81 -10.03 0.26 -3.92
N VAL A 82 -10.78 -0.77 -4.26
CA VAL A 82 -10.32 -2.17 -4.16
C VAL A 82 -9.50 -2.67 -5.35
N TRP A 83 -9.20 -1.80 -6.32
CA TRP A 83 -8.49 -2.15 -7.55
C TRP A 83 -7.19 -1.35 -7.68
N ASP A 84 -6.08 -2.06 -7.86
CA ASP A 84 -4.82 -1.50 -8.34
C ASP A 84 -4.82 -1.47 -9.86
N TYR A 85 -4.31 -0.38 -10.44
CA TYR A 85 -4.29 -0.19 -11.89
C TYR A 85 -2.86 -0.25 -12.41
N GLY A 86 -2.65 -1.05 -13.45
CA GLY A 86 -1.38 -1.25 -14.10
C GLY A 86 -1.52 -1.40 -15.61
N PHE A 87 -0.46 -1.90 -16.23
CA PHE A 87 -0.47 -2.25 -17.64
C PHE A 87 0.18 -3.61 -17.83
N GLU A 88 -0.43 -4.44 -18.68
CA GLU A 88 0.16 -5.68 -19.17
C GLU A 88 0.79 -5.43 -20.55
N MET A 89 1.97 -6.02 -20.77
CA MET A 89 2.71 -5.94 -22.03
C MET A 89 2.62 -7.27 -22.77
N PHE A 90 2.08 -7.26 -23.98
CA PHE A 90 2.03 -8.43 -24.85
C PHE A 90 3.13 -8.31 -25.91
N VAL A 91 4.24 -9.04 -25.70
CA VAL A 91 5.49 -8.91 -26.48
C VAL A 91 5.67 -9.97 -27.58
N THR A 92 4.65 -10.75 -27.87
CA THR A 92 4.68 -11.79 -28.92
C THR A 92 3.39 -11.80 -29.73
N CYS A 93 2.89 -10.61 -30.07
CA CYS A 93 1.87 -10.50 -31.10
C CYS A 93 2.43 -11.08 -32.42
N LYS A 94 1.65 -11.93 -33.12
CA LYS A 94 2.07 -12.46 -34.43
C LYS A 94 2.10 -11.32 -35.45
N SER A 95 3.15 -11.23 -36.26
CA SER A 95 3.21 -10.30 -37.41
C SER A 95 1.92 -10.38 -38.24
N PRO A 96 1.30 -9.24 -38.65
CA PRO A 96 1.86 -7.88 -38.72
C PRO A 96 1.64 -7.00 -37.47
N TYR A 97 1.19 -7.57 -36.34
CA TYR A 97 0.84 -6.77 -35.16
C TYR A 97 2.09 -6.45 -34.31
N GLU A 98 2.17 -5.20 -33.82
CA GLU A 98 3.20 -4.75 -32.87
C GLU A 98 2.83 -5.13 -31.42
N ASP A 99 3.80 -5.01 -30.51
CA ASP A 99 3.58 -5.22 -29.08
C ASP A 99 2.51 -4.26 -28.53
N VAL A 100 1.58 -4.79 -27.75
CA VAL A 100 0.44 -4.01 -27.24
C VAL A 100 0.54 -3.89 -25.72
N ARG A 101 0.38 -2.65 -25.25
CA ARG A 101 0.24 -2.31 -23.83
C ARG A 101 -1.23 -2.14 -23.47
N VAL A 102 -1.72 -2.95 -22.53
CA VAL A 102 -3.15 -3.02 -22.18
C VAL A 102 -3.37 -2.60 -20.73
N PRO A 103 -4.34 -1.69 -20.45
CA PRO A 103 -4.70 -1.35 -19.07
C PRO A 103 -5.27 -2.57 -18.32
N ALA A 104 -4.69 -2.88 -17.17
CA ALA A 104 -5.10 -3.98 -16.31
C ALA A 104 -5.55 -3.47 -14.93
N ALA A 105 -6.46 -4.22 -14.31
CA ALA A 105 -6.92 -3.96 -12.95
C ALA A 105 -6.80 -5.25 -12.16
N SER A 106 -6.09 -5.19 -11.03
CA SER A 106 -5.89 -6.32 -10.13
C SER A 106 -6.47 -5.97 -8.76
N PRO A 107 -6.98 -6.95 -7.99
CA PRO A 107 -7.35 -6.72 -6.61
C PRO A 107 -6.22 -6.00 -5.86
N ALA A 108 -6.56 -5.03 -5.01
CA ALA A 108 -5.56 -4.25 -4.30
C ALA A 108 -4.64 -5.17 -3.49
N ALA A 109 -3.36 -5.25 -3.86
CA ALA A 109 -2.43 -6.31 -3.41
C ALA A 109 -2.11 -6.25 -1.91
N ARG A 110 -2.55 -5.18 -1.23
CA ARG A 110 -2.42 -4.96 0.21
C ARG A 110 -3.63 -5.44 1.01
N SER A 111 -4.67 -5.94 0.33
CA SER A 111 -5.85 -6.53 0.97
C SER A 111 -5.47 -7.88 1.59
N ASN A 112 -5.40 -7.93 2.92
CA ASN A 112 -5.05 -9.12 3.68
C ASN A 112 -6.13 -9.52 4.70
N ALA A 113 -7.30 -8.88 4.69
CA ALA A 113 -8.42 -9.23 5.54
C ALA A 113 -9.74 -9.25 4.76
N GLY A 114 -9.68 -9.69 3.50
CA GLY A 114 -10.75 -9.60 2.49
C GLY A 114 -10.52 -8.44 1.53
N LEU A 115 -11.15 -8.47 0.35
CA LEU A 115 -11.03 -7.44 -0.68
C LEU A 115 -11.38 -6.06 -0.10
N GLY A 116 -10.43 -5.12 -0.16
CA GLY A 116 -10.58 -3.77 0.39
C GLY A 116 -10.32 -3.65 1.89
N PHE A 117 -10.23 -4.76 2.62
CA PHE A 117 -9.92 -4.79 4.05
C PHE A 117 -8.44 -5.09 4.28
N ARG A 118 -7.82 -4.32 5.18
CA ARG A 118 -6.41 -4.41 5.51
C ARG A 118 -6.18 -4.30 7.00
N LEU A 119 -5.38 -5.22 7.53
CA LEU A 119 -4.72 -5.11 8.83
C LEU A 119 -3.24 -4.79 8.58
N SER A 120 -2.77 -3.64 9.07
CA SER A 120 -1.37 -3.24 8.91
C SER A 120 -0.92 -2.32 10.04
N PHE A 121 0.37 -2.38 10.39
CA PHE A 121 1.06 -1.38 11.23
C PHE A 121 1.84 -0.35 10.39
N GLY A 122 1.69 -0.43 9.06
CA GLY A 122 2.39 0.38 8.09
C GLY A 122 3.32 -0.45 7.21
N GLU A 123 3.52 0.02 5.99
CA GLU A 123 4.38 -0.61 4.98
C GLU A 123 5.31 0.43 4.38
N LEU A 124 6.48 -0.02 3.92
CA LEU A 124 7.43 0.83 3.20
C LEU A 124 7.67 0.21 1.82
N ASN A 125 7.32 0.96 0.78
CA ASN A 125 7.44 0.53 -0.59
C ASN A 125 8.62 1.23 -1.26
N PRO A 126 9.66 0.50 -1.68
CA PRO A 126 10.76 1.09 -2.44
C PRO A 126 10.33 1.48 -3.87
N PRO A 127 11.06 2.39 -4.55
CA PRO A 127 10.76 2.82 -5.93
C PRO A 127 10.61 1.71 -6.99
N TRP A 128 11.19 0.55 -6.74
CA TRP A 128 11.33 -0.54 -7.72
C TRP A 128 10.46 -1.76 -7.38
N THR A 129 9.65 -1.72 -6.31
CA THR A 129 8.71 -2.82 -6.06
C THR A 129 7.46 -2.67 -6.92
N THR A 130 6.90 -3.79 -7.37
CA THR A 130 5.62 -3.82 -8.11
C THR A 130 4.43 -3.35 -7.27
N ARG A 131 4.57 -3.34 -5.93
CA ARG A 131 3.59 -2.80 -4.97
C ARG A 131 3.59 -1.26 -4.89
N ASN A 132 4.46 -0.61 -5.66
CA ASN A 132 4.64 0.83 -5.69
C ASN A 132 4.37 1.36 -7.09
N ALA A 133 3.35 2.21 -7.23
CA ALA A 133 3.07 2.89 -8.49
C ALA A 133 4.02 4.08 -8.76
N PHE A 134 4.92 4.40 -7.81
CA PHE A 134 5.77 5.58 -7.85
C PHE A 134 7.25 5.22 -7.93
N SER A 135 8.02 6.09 -8.60
CA SER A 135 9.49 6.02 -8.64
C SER A 135 10.16 6.60 -7.38
N GLN A 136 9.39 6.85 -6.33
CA GLN A 136 9.85 7.31 -5.03
C GLN A 136 9.60 6.25 -3.96
N TRP A 137 10.31 6.34 -2.84
CA TRP A 137 9.93 5.63 -1.63
C TRP A 137 8.56 6.12 -1.16
N VAL A 138 7.72 5.18 -0.71
CA VAL A 138 6.39 5.48 -0.19
C VAL A 138 6.17 4.75 1.13
N TYR A 139 5.93 5.52 2.19
CA TYR A 139 5.37 4.97 3.41
C TYR A 139 3.85 4.90 3.28
N VAL A 140 3.28 3.75 3.60
CA VAL A 140 1.84 3.52 3.62
C VAL A 140 1.44 3.34 5.07
N SER A 141 0.70 4.29 5.62
CA SER A 141 0.22 4.20 7.01
C SER A 141 -0.82 3.08 7.19
N PRO A 142 -1.12 2.68 8.44
CA PRO A 142 -2.10 1.65 8.76
C PRO A 142 -3.46 1.83 8.09
N ASP A 143 -3.91 3.08 7.95
CA ASP A 143 -5.16 3.49 7.30
C ASP A 143 -5.13 3.41 5.76
N GLY A 144 -3.98 3.09 5.18
CA GLY A 144 -3.77 3.03 3.73
C GLY A 144 -3.24 4.31 3.10
N SER A 145 -3.08 5.41 3.85
CA SER A 145 -2.60 6.67 3.29
C SER A 145 -1.17 6.56 2.81
N GLU A 146 -0.90 7.10 1.61
CA GLU A 146 0.41 7.02 0.99
C GLU A 146 1.17 8.34 1.17
N HIS A 147 2.41 8.22 1.66
CA HIS A 147 3.29 9.32 1.99
C HIS A 147 4.59 9.17 1.20
N ARG A 148 4.76 10.02 0.18
CA ARG A 148 5.90 9.93 -0.74
C ARG A 148 7.09 10.71 -0.22
N PHE A 149 8.24 10.08 -0.32
CA PHE A 149 9.51 10.68 0.05
C PHE A 149 10.22 11.30 -1.15
N TYR A 150 10.86 12.43 -0.88
CA TYR A 150 11.70 13.16 -1.82
C TYR A 150 13.06 13.40 -1.15
N GLN A 151 14.14 13.44 -1.93
CA GLN A 151 15.49 13.61 -1.40
C GLN A 151 15.66 14.92 -0.63
N THR A 152 14.98 15.99 -1.06
CA THR A 152 15.02 17.28 -0.36
C THR A 152 13.69 17.64 0.29
N LEU A 153 13.72 18.51 1.29
CA LEU A 153 12.50 18.99 1.94
C LEU A 153 11.74 19.95 1.02
N LEU A 154 12.45 20.83 0.30
CA LEU A 154 11.84 21.81 -0.60
C LEU A 154 12.22 21.58 -2.07
N PRO A 155 11.33 21.93 -3.03
CA PRO A 155 11.68 21.92 -4.44
C PRO A 155 12.83 22.87 -4.75
N GLY A 156 13.77 22.46 -5.61
CA GLY A 156 14.90 23.29 -6.04
C GLY A 156 16.13 23.28 -5.13
N GLU A 157 16.07 22.58 -3.99
CA GLU A 157 17.24 22.30 -3.17
C GLU A 157 18.10 21.19 -3.79
N TYR A 158 19.40 21.21 -3.46
CA TYR A 158 20.33 20.13 -3.78
C TYR A 158 20.52 19.26 -2.54
N ASP A 159 20.40 17.95 -2.74
CA ASP A 159 20.66 16.98 -1.70
C ASP A 159 22.17 16.71 -1.58
N THR A 160 22.69 16.74 -0.36
CA THR A 160 24.07 16.37 -0.04
C THR A 160 24.18 15.00 0.61
N ASP A 161 23.06 14.38 0.99
CA ASP A 161 22.98 13.08 1.67
C ASP A 161 21.85 12.22 1.08
N GLY A 162 22.20 11.42 0.06
CA GLY A 162 21.25 10.52 -0.62
C GLY A 162 20.63 9.42 0.26
N SER A 163 21.03 9.31 1.53
CA SER A 163 20.45 8.36 2.48
C SER A 163 19.25 8.93 3.25
N VAL A 164 18.96 10.23 3.15
CA VAL A 164 17.88 10.90 3.89
C VAL A 164 16.83 11.46 2.93
N TRP A 165 15.55 11.18 3.21
CA TRP A 165 14.44 11.61 2.38
C TRP A 165 13.28 12.13 3.23
N TYR A 166 12.41 12.94 2.65
CA TYR A 166 11.38 13.71 3.35
C TYR A 166 10.02 13.63 2.65
N THR A 167 8.94 13.55 3.43
CA THR A 167 7.60 13.78 2.87
C THR A 167 7.31 15.26 2.72
N ARG A 168 6.51 15.59 1.71
CA ARG A 168 6.09 16.98 1.40
C ARG A 168 4.57 17.17 1.47
N ASP A 169 3.87 16.23 2.10
CA ASP A 169 2.41 16.22 2.26
C ASP A 169 1.97 16.67 3.66
N LYS A 170 2.75 17.55 4.30
CA LYS A 170 2.54 18.10 5.66
C LYS A 170 2.64 17.08 6.80
N THR A 171 2.93 15.82 6.51
CA THR A 171 3.26 14.83 7.55
C THR A 171 4.68 14.97 8.08
N TYR A 172 5.59 15.59 7.31
CA TYR A 172 6.98 15.84 7.68
C TYR A 172 7.71 14.60 8.20
N LEU A 173 7.44 13.44 7.61
CA LEU A 173 8.16 12.20 7.90
C LEU A 173 9.56 12.29 7.31
N ARG A 174 10.53 11.71 8.01
CA ARG A 174 11.91 11.58 7.52
C ARG A 174 12.29 10.11 7.38
N LEU A 175 12.67 9.69 6.19
CA LEU A 175 13.21 8.37 5.91
C LEU A 175 14.74 8.42 5.96
N LYS A 176 15.35 7.48 6.69
CA LYS A 176 16.79 7.25 6.73
C LYS A 176 17.09 5.84 6.23
N LEU A 177 17.94 5.74 5.24
CA LEU A 177 18.35 4.49 4.63
C LEU A 177 19.75 4.10 5.13
N SER A 178 19.98 2.82 5.38
CA SER A 178 21.30 2.32 5.79
C SER A 178 22.25 2.13 4.60
N ASN A 179 23.29 1.31 4.73
CA ASN A 179 24.13 0.94 3.59
C ASN A 179 23.34 0.05 2.63
N ALA A 180 23.47 0.33 1.34
CA ALA A 180 22.86 -0.48 0.29
C ALA A 180 23.71 -1.70 -0.09
N VAL A 181 23.05 -2.78 -0.46
CA VAL A 181 23.62 -3.94 -1.12
C VAL A 181 23.17 -3.93 -2.57
N THR A 182 24.08 -4.14 -3.52
CA THR A 182 23.75 -4.22 -4.94
C THR A 182 23.14 -5.58 -5.28
N CYS A 183 21.91 -5.57 -5.81
CA CYS A 183 21.17 -6.75 -6.25
C CYS A 183 20.59 -6.48 -7.64
N ASN A 184 21.00 -7.25 -8.66
CA ASN A 184 20.50 -7.11 -10.04
C ASN A 184 20.49 -5.66 -10.55
N ASN A 185 21.62 -4.96 -10.41
CA ASN A 185 21.78 -3.53 -10.76
C ASN A 185 20.88 -2.55 -9.98
N SER A 186 20.22 -2.99 -8.92
CA SER A 186 19.41 -2.17 -8.01
C SER A 186 20.05 -2.12 -6.62
N SER A 187 19.87 -1.00 -5.92
CA SER A 187 20.39 -0.82 -4.55
C SER A 187 19.32 -1.22 -3.53
N VAL A 188 19.58 -2.26 -2.73
CA VAL A 188 18.68 -2.73 -1.67
C VAL A 188 19.25 -2.34 -0.30
N TYR A 189 18.53 -1.48 0.40
CA TYR A 189 18.92 -0.98 1.71
C TYR A 189 18.56 -1.97 2.82
N GLN A 190 19.53 -2.34 3.65
CA GLN A 190 19.32 -3.42 4.63
C GLN A 190 18.48 -2.98 5.84
N THR A 191 18.31 -1.68 6.04
CA THR A 191 17.45 -1.08 7.05
C THR A 191 16.97 0.27 6.56
N ALA A 192 15.69 0.55 6.78
CA ALA A 192 15.06 1.82 6.46
C ALA A 192 14.28 2.29 7.69
N VAL A 193 14.55 3.49 8.19
CA VAL A 193 13.91 4.04 9.39
C VAL A 193 13.07 5.25 8.99
N VAL A 194 11.77 5.18 9.24
CA VAL A 194 10.85 6.32 9.10
C VAL A 194 10.68 6.97 10.46
N GLU A 195 11.10 8.22 10.58
CA GLU A 195 10.97 9.05 11.78
C GLU A 195 9.76 9.98 11.64
N PHE A 196 8.94 10.02 12.69
CA PHE A 196 7.71 10.79 12.76
C PHE A 196 7.93 12.08 13.58
N PRO A 197 7.11 13.13 13.36
CA PRO A 197 7.21 14.39 14.10
C PRO A 197 7.03 14.26 15.63
N ASP A 198 6.34 13.22 16.09
CA ASP A 198 6.18 12.90 17.51
C ASP A 198 7.44 12.24 18.14
N GLY A 199 8.49 12.06 17.33
CA GLY A 199 9.75 11.44 17.72
C GLY A 199 9.74 9.91 17.69
N SER A 200 8.62 9.29 17.33
CA SER A 200 8.57 7.84 17.13
C SER A 200 9.32 7.43 15.85
N ARG A 201 9.80 6.18 15.83
CA ARG A 201 10.59 5.62 14.72
C ARG A 201 10.06 4.26 14.31
N HIS A 202 9.82 4.08 13.02
CA HIS A 202 9.41 2.82 12.41
C HIS A 202 10.58 2.25 11.61
N THR A 203 11.09 1.10 12.04
CA THR A 203 12.22 0.42 11.40
C THR A 203 11.71 -0.69 10.49
N PHE A 204 12.05 -0.61 9.21
CA PHE A 204 11.74 -1.58 8.18
C PHE A 204 13.00 -2.29 7.72
N GLN A 205 12.86 -3.57 7.37
CA GLN A 205 13.95 -4.37 6.82
C GLN A 205 13.43 -5.22 5.66
N PRO A 206 14.26 -5.47 4.62
CA PRO A 206 13.88 -6.35 3.54
C PRO A 206 13.71 -7.79 4.06
N THR A 207 12.82 -8.57 3.44
CA THR A 207 12.57 -9.95 3.88
C THR A 207 13.80 -10.85 3.70
N SER A 208 14.63 -10.57 2.70
CA SER A 208 15.94 -11.16 2.47
C SER A 208 16.89 -10.09 1.93
N THR A 209 18.20 -10.36 1.88
CA THR A 209 19.24 -9.40 1.45
C THR A 209 18.93 -8.67 0.14
N CYS A 210 18.30 -9.35 -0.82
CA CYS A 210 17.94 -8.82 -2.14
C CYS A 210 16.43 -8.69 -2.37
N SER A 211 15.62 -8.72 -1.31
CA SER A 211 14.16 -8.56 -1.43
C SER A 211 13.77 -7.11 -1.69
N SER A 212 12.76 -6.92 -2.54
CA SER A 212 12.08 -5.63 -2.74
C SER A 212 10.91 -5.42 -1.75
N VAL A 213 10.65 -6.38 -0.86
CA VAL A 213 9.58 -6.31 0.15
C VAL A 213 10.19 -5.96 1.49
N TYR A 214 9.77 -4.82 2.05
CA TYR A 214 10.20 -4.35 3.36
C TYR A 214 9.08 -4.55 4.38
N LEU A 215 9.41 -5.23 5.47
CA LEU A 215 8.48 -5.46 6.57
C LEU A 215 8.86 -4.61 7.78
N LEU A 216 7.85 -4.06 8.46
CA LEU A 216 8.02 -3.31 9.70
C LEU A 216 8.54 -4.24 10.80
N ARG A 217 9.74 -4.02 11.31
CA ARG A 217 10.33 -4.84 12.37
C ARG A 217 10.14 -4.25 13.75
N LYS A 218 10.10 -2.92 13.85
CA LYS A 218 10.09 -2.25 15.14
C LYS A 218 9.44 -0.88 15.07
N ILE A 219 8.67 -0.55 16.09
CA ILE A 219 8.16 0.78 16.40
C ILE A 219 8.80 1.19 17.72
N GLU A 220 9.43 2.35 17.76
CA GLU A 220 10.17 2.83 18.92
C GLU A 220 9.68 4.21 19.33
N GLY A 221 9.50 4.42 20.63
CA GLY A 221 9.21 5.75 21.18
C GLY A 221 10.45 6.64 21.22
N PRO A 222 10.28 7.94 21.52
CA PRO A 222 11.37 8.91 21.49
C PRO A 222 12.39 8.76 22.64
N PHE A 223 12.04 8.06 23.71
CA PHE A 223 12.85 7.98 24.92
C PHE A 223 13.85 6.82 24.89
N LEU A 224 15.11 7.14 25.18
CA LEU A 224 16.23 6.19 25.24
C LEU A 224 16.70 6.00 26.69
N ASN A 225 17.26 4.83 26.98
CA ASN A 225 17.95 4.57 28.25
C ASN A 225 19.40 5.11 28.22
N ALA A 226 20.14 4.94 29.31
CA ALA A 226 21.53 5.40 29.42
C ALA A 226 22.49 4.75 28.40
N SER A 227 22.15 3.57 27.85
CA SER A 227 22.92 2.90 26.80
C SER A 227 22.47 3.29 25.38
N GLY A 228 21.57 4.26 25.23
CA GLY A 228 21.02 4.70 23.94
C GLY A 228 19.98 3.75 23.33
N ALA A 229 19.54 2.71 24.05
CA ALA A 229 18.51 1.81 23.58
C ALA A 229 17.10 2.38 23.89
N PRO A 230 16.11 2.23 22.99
CA PRO A 230 14.77 2.73 23.24
C PRO A 230 14.10 2.03 24.43
N LEU A 231 13.52 2.83 25.32
CA LEU A 231 12.80 2.37 26.52
C LEU A 231 11.46 1.72 26.16
N ASN A 232 10.74 2.33 25.23
CA ASN A 232 9.40 1.89 24.81
C ASN A 232 9.46 1.44 23.36
N TRP A 233 9.03 0.21 23.10
CA TRP A 233 9.10 -0.37 21.76
C TRP A 233 8.01 -1.43 21.56
N VAL A 234 7.65 -1.62 20.29
CA VAL A 234 6.87 -2.74 19.76
C VAL A 234 7.71 -3.40 18.68
N ALA A 235 7.88 -4.71 18.71
CA ALA A 235 8.63 -5.48 17.73
C ALA A 235 7.69 -6.45 17.02
N ILE A 236 7.93 -6.66 15.73
CA ILE A 236 7.15 -7.58 14.91
C ILE A 236 8.11 -8.56 14.26
N SER A 237 7.95 -9.83 14.62
CA SER A 237 8.61 -10.95 13.95
C SER A 237 7.62 -11.65 13.02
N TYR A 238 8.17 -12.26 11.98
CA TYR A 238 7.38 -12.81 10.88
C TYR A 238 7.82 -14.24 10.61
N SER A 239 6.85 -15.12 10.40
CA SER A 239 7.08 -16.52 10.06
C SER A 239 6.30 -16.89 8.79
N PRO A 240 6.88 -17.67 7.87
CA PRO A 240 8.29 -18.10 7.86
C PRO A 240 9.27 -16.93 7.67
N ALA A 241 10.43 -17.01 8.33
CA ALA A 241 11.48 -16.01 8.15
C ALA A 241 11.94 -15.99 6.70
N GLY A 242 12.14 -14.80 6.13
CA GLY A 242 12.51 -14.66 4.71
C GLY A 242 11.33 -14.54 3.74
N SER A 243 10.12 -14.93 4.15
CA SER A 243 8.95 -14.88 3.26
C SER A 243 8.56 -13.45 2.90
N VAL A 244 8.24 -13.22 1.63
CA VAL A 244 7.59 -12.00 1.13
C VAL A 244 6.12 -11.91 1.54
N GLU A 245 5.51 -13.05 1.85
CA GLU A 245 4.13 -13.19 2.33
C GLU A 245 4.14 -14.08 3.58
N PRO A 246 4.56 -13.53 4.73
CA PRO A 246 4.57 -14.30 5.98
C PRO A 246 3.15 -14.64 6.42
N THR A 247 2.95 -15.87 6.86
CA THR A 247 1.65 -16.39 7.32
C THR A 247 1.45 -16.28 8.82
N GLN A 248 2.42 -15.74 9.55
CA GLN A 248 2.26 -15.40 10.96
C GLN A 248 3.06 -14.15 11.32
N TRP A 249 2.44 -13.24 12.06
CA TRP A 249 3.09 -12.13 12.71
C TRP A 249 3.06 -12.37 14.22
N THR A 250 4.18 -12.15 14.89
CA THR A 250 4.25 -12.15 16.35
C THR A 250 4.69 -10.76 16.79
N ILE A 251 3.79 -10.08 17.50
CA ILE A 251 3.94 -8.70 17.95
C ILE A 251 4.27 -8.75 19.43
N SER A 252 5.45 -8.28 19.82
CA SER A 252 5.84 -8.16 21.23
C SER A 252 6.15 -6.72 21.58
N ASP A 253 6.14 -6.38 22.87
CA ASP A 253 6.45 -5.03 23.32
C ASP A 253 7.32 -4.97 24.57
N SER A 254 7.74 -3.76 24.93
CA SER A 254 8.57 -3.51 26.11
C SER A 254 7.85 -3.72 27.45
N GLN A 255 6.54 -3.98 27.45
CA GLN A 255 5.76 -4.34 28.64
C GLN A 255 5.65 -5.87 28.82
N GLY A 256 6.27 -6.66 27.92
CA GLY A 256 6.29 -8.12 27.99
C GLY A 256 5.02 -8.78 27.44
N ARG A 257 4.18 -8.04 26.70
CA ARG A 257 3.01 -8.61 26.01
C ARG A 257 3.43 -9.22 24.68
N THR A 258 2.71 -10.26 24.28
CA THR A 258 2.86 -10.91 22.97
C THR A 258 1.50 -11.18 22.34
N HIS A 259 1.32 -10.79 21.09
CA HIS A 259 0.14 -11.06 20.27
C HIS A 259 0.54 -11.81 19.01
N THR A 260 -0.37 -12.61 18.47
CA THR A 260 -0.13 -13.36 17.24
C THR A 260 -1.23 -13.08 16.25
N VAL A 261 -0.86 -12.79 15.00
CA VAL A 261 -1.76 -12.77 13.85
C VAL A 261 -1.38 -13.94 12.96
N THR A 262 -2.34 -14.77 12.57
CA THR A 262 -2.11 -15.84 11.59
C THR A 262 -2.86 -15.54 10.31
N PHE A 263 -2.30 -15.96 9.18
CA PHE A 263 -2.85 -15.78 7.85
C PHE A 263 -2.92 -17.12 7.11
N GLU A 264 -3.87 -17.25 6.21
CA GLU A 264 -4.04 -18.42 5.36
C GLU A 264 -4.41 -18.03 3.92
N TYR A 265 -3.92 -18.80 2.95
CA TYR A 265 -4.38 -18.67 1.58
C TYR A 265 -5.81 -19.18 1.47
N GLN A 266 -6.65 -18.39 0.81
CA GLN A 266 -8.04 -18.77 0.59
C GLN A 266 -8.13 -19.69 -0.65
N PRO A 267 -8.94 -20.76 -0.61
CA PRO A 267 -9.09 -21.65 -1.74
C PRO A 267 -9.52 -20.91 -3.01
N ASN A 268 -8.90 -21.23 -4.14
CA ASN A 268 -9.19 -20.66 -5.45
C ASN A 268 -8.92 -19.15 -5.61
N VAL A 269 -8.30 -18.49 -4.63
CA VAL A 269 -7.86 -17.09 -4.74
C VAL A 269 -6.38 -17.05 -5.08
N THR A 270 -6.03 -16.47 -6.24
CA THR A 270 -4.65 -16.48 -6.77
C THR A 270 -4.00 -15.10 -6.85
N GLU A 271 -4.79 -14.02 -6.83
CA GLU A 271 -4.30 -12.64 -7.01
C GLU A 271 -4.17 -11.84 -5.72
N LEU A 272 -4.55 -12.42 -4.59
CA LEU A 272 -4.33 -11.84 -3.26
C LEU A 272 -3.47 -12.79 -2.43
N GLY A 273 -2.63 -12.19 -1.58
CA GLY A 273 -1.82 -12.92 -0.61
C GLY A 273 -2.66 -13.61 0.47
N PRO A 274 -2.02 -14.18 1.50
CA PRO A 274 -2.73 -14.86 2.58
C PRO A 274 -3.57 -13.87 3.38
N GLN A 275 -4.77 -14.31 3.78
CA GLN A 275 -5.75 -13.50 4.49
C GLN A 275 -5.71 -13.78 5.99
N VAL A 276 -5.96 -12.78 6.84
CA VAL A 276 -6.00 -12.92 8.30
C VAL A 276 -6.98 -14.03 8.65
N LYS A 277 -6.53 -15.04 9.38
CA LYS A 277 -7.35 -16.15 9.87
C LYS A 277 -7.75 -15.90 11.33
N THR A 278 -6.75 -15.66 12.18
CA THR A 278 -6.97 -15.39 13.60
C THR A 278 -6.05 -14.29 14.11
N ILE A 279 -6.53 -13.59 15.13
CA ILE A 279 -5.71 -12.72 15.96
C ILE A 279 -5.87 -13.16 17.40
N THR A 280 -4.76 -13.49 18.04
CA THR A 280 -4.71 -13.95 19.43
C THR A 280 -4.02 -12.90 20.27
N PHE A 281 -4.76 -12.26 21.17
CA PHE A 281 -4.21 -11.32 22.12
C PHE A 281 -3.89 -11.98 23.46
N GLN A 282 -2.70 -11.73 23.98
CA GLN A 282 -2.43 -11.95 25.39
C GLN A 282 -3.26 -10.97 26.23
N THR A 283 -3.97 -11.52 27.21
CA THR A 283 -4.76 -10.74 28.18
C THR A 283 -4.15 -10.85 29.57
N TYR A 284 -4.58 -9.97 30.48
CA TYR A 284 -4.13 -9.97 31.87
C TYR A 284 -4.55 -11.22 32.66
N SER A 285 -5.62 -11.92 32.25
CA SER A 285 -6.12 -13.12 32.95
C SER A 285 -5.39 -14.41 32.56
N GLY A 286 -4.44 -14.34 31.62
CA GLY A 286 -3.74 -15.50 31.08
C GLY A 286 -4.54 -16.31 30.05
N GLN A 287 -5.84 -16.03 29.88
CA GLN A 287 -6.65 -16.60 28.80
C GLN A 287 -6.52 -15.75 27.53
N PRO A 288 -6.14 -16.33 26.37
CA PRO A 288 -6.03 -15.56 25.15
C PRO A 288 -7.40 -15.07 24.67
N ALA A 289 -7.48 -13.80 24.25
CA ALA A 289 -8.63 -13.28 23.53
C ALA A 289 -8.41 -13.56 22.04
N VAL A 290 -9.29 -14.37 21.44
CA VAL A 290 -9.16 -14.82 20.05
C VAL A 290 -10.24 -14.17 19.18
N TYR A 291 -9.79 -13.49 18.13
CA TYR A 291 -10.64 -13.00 17.05
C TYR A 291 -10.48 -13.94 15.85
N GLN A 292 -11.58 -14.37 15.26
CA GLN A 292 -11.57 -15.27 14.11
C GLN A 292 -12.25 -14.65 12.91
N PHE A 293 -11.56 -14.66 11.77
CA PHE A 293 -12.02 -14.07 10.52
C PHE A 293 -12.64 -15.15 9.65
N SER A 294 -13.75 -14.81 9.00
CA SER A 294 -14.46 -15.68 8.08
C SER A 294 -14.68 -14.97 6.75
N TYR A 295 -14.52 -15.71 5.65
CA TYR A 295 -14.58 -15.16 4.30
C TYR A 295 -15.65 -15.85 3.46
N GLU A 296 -16.25 -15.08 2.57
CA GLU A 296 -17.04 -15.58 1.45
C GLU A 296 -16.23 -15.42 0.17
N ILE A 297 -15.99 -16.51 -0.55
CA ILE A 297 -15.24 -16.47 -1.81
C ILE A 297 -16.22 -16.16 -2.93
N VAL A 298 -16.00 -15.03 -3.62
CA VAL A 298 -16.70 -14.69 -4.85
C VAL A 298 -15.81 -15.13 -6.01
N PRO A 299 -16.16 -16.20 -6.75
CA PRO A 299 -15.27 -16.78 -7.76
C PRO A 299 -15.16 -15.93 -9.03
N ASP A 300 -16.22 -15.19 -9.37
CA ASP A 300 -16.36 -14.49 -10.65
C ASP A 300 -16.62 -13.00 -10.46
N LEU A 301 -15.81 -12.32 -9.65
CA LEU A 301 -15.96 -10.88 -9.50
C LEU A 301 -15.44 -10.19 -10.78
N TYR A 302 -16.32 -9.45 -11.46
CA TYR A 302 -15.91 -8.61 -12.59
C TYR A 302 -14.89 -7.56 -12.15
N ARG A 303 -13.80 -7.45 -12.91
CA ARG A 303 -12.80 -6.40 -12.74
C ARG A 303 -13.40 -5.02 -13.06
N SER A 304 -12.72 -3.97 -12.59
CA SER A 304 -13.04 -2.58 -12.90
C SER A 304 -13.26 -2.36 -14.41
N GLY A 305 -14.19 -1.50 -14.81
CA GLY A 305 -14.42 -1.18 -16.24
C GLY A 305 -13.24 -0.49 -16.95
N LYS A 306 -12.21 -0.09 -16.20
CA LYS A 306 -10.91 0.36 -16.76
C LYS A 306 -10.00 -0.81 -17.16
N HIS A 307 -10.34 -2.01 -16.75
CA HIS A 307 -9.76 -3.24 -17.26
C HIS A 307 -10.28 -3.41 -18.70
N GLN A 308 -9.43 -3.07 -19.65
CA GLN A 308 -9.85 -3.00 -21.05
C GLN A 308 -8.96 -3.89 -21.89
N TYR A 309 -9.34 -5.16 -22.01
CA TYR A 309 -8.95 -5.97 -23.16
C TYR A 309 -9.77 -5.51 -24.36
N SER A 310 -9.33 -4.45 -25.06
CA SER A 310 -10.07 -3.93 -26.20
C SER A 310 -10.30 -5.03 -27.25
N ALA A 311 -11.46 -5.01 -27.91
CA ALA A 311 -11.80 -5.88 -29.03
C ALA A 311 -10.80 -5.85 -30.20
N TYR A 312 -9.88 -4.87 -30.21
CA TYR A 312 -8.76 -4.77 -31.16
C TYR A 312 -7.72 -5.89 -30.99
N CYS A 313 -7.70 -6.56 -29.83
CA CYS A 313 -6.65 -7.52 -29.49
C CYS A 313 -7.04 -9.00 -29.71
N GLN A 314 -8.29 -9.31 -30.11
CA GLN A 314 -8.69 -10.71 -30.41
C GLN A 314 -7.82 -11.39 -31.48
N GLN A 315 -7.13 -10.62 -32.32
CA GLN A 315 -6.20 -11.13 -33.34
C GLN A 315 -4.77 -11.38 -32.81
N CYS A 316 -4.31 -10.69 -31.76
CA CYS A 316 -3.06 -11.02 -31.05
C CYS A 316 -3.21 -12.21 -30.09
N PHE A 317 -4.43 -12.46 -29.58
CA PHE A 317 -4.70 -13.48 -28.55
C PHE A 317 -4.90 -14.91 -29.06
N ARG A 318 -4.70 -15.20 -30.36
CA ARG A 318 -5.00 -16.54 -30.88
C ARG A 318 -4.21 -17.66 -30.17
N ASP A 319 -3.10 -17.34 -29.50
CA ASP A 319 -2.23 -18.30 -28.82
C ASP A 319 -1.73 -17.84 -27.42
N GLN A 320 -2.25 -16.74 -26.84
CA GLN A 320 -1.91 -16.31 -25.48
C GLN A 320 -3.18 -16.14 -24.63
N ASP A 321 -3.20 -16.81 -23.48
CA ASP A 321 -4.30 -16.70 -22.51
C ASP A 321 -4.33 -15.29 -21.92
N ALA A 322 -5.27 -14.45 -22.36
CA ALA A 322 -5.56 -13.19 -21.70
C ALA A 322 -6.05 -13.47 -20.26
N LEU A 323 -5.70 -12.59 -19.30
CA LEU A 323 -6.26 -12.72 -17.96
C LEU A 323 -7.79 -12.63 -18.03
N PRO A 324 -8.51 -13.44 -17.23
CA PRO A 324 -9.96 -13.38 -17.23
C PRO A 324 -10.47 -12.01 -16.76
N ASN A 325 -11.58 -11.55 -17.35
CA ASN A 325 -12.27 -10.33 -16.92
C ASN A 325 -12.90 -10.46 -15.52
N THR A 326 -12.94 -11.68 -15.00
CA THR A 326 -13.35 -11.99 -13.64
C THR A 326 -12.15 -12.44 -12.81
N VAL A 327 -12.27 -12.31 -11.49
CA VAL A 327 -11.25 -12.77 -10.53
C VAL A 327 -11.94 -13.31 -9.29
N ALA A 328 -11.36 -14.37 -8.73
CA ALA A 328 -11.78 -14.92 -7.45
C ALA A 328 -11.20 -14.09 -6.31
N VAL A 329 -12.05 -13.61 -5.41
CA VAL A 329 -11.64 -12.79 -4.27
C VAL A 329 -12.35 -13.20 -2.98
N PRO A 330 -11.68 -13.10 -1.82
CA PRO A 330 -12.32 -13.28 -0.52
C PRO A 330 -12.97 -11.97 -0.10
N PHE A 331 -14.25 -11.99 0.24
CA PHE A 331 -14.91 -10.91 0.96
C PHE A 331 -14.94 -11.24 2.44
N LEU A 332 -14.58 -10.27 3.30
CA LEU A 332 -14.75 -10.44 4.74
C LEU A 332 -16.24 -10.61 5.03
N LYS A 333 -16.62 -11.75 5.62
CA LYS A 333 -18.01 -12.07 5.95
C LYS A 333 -18.33 -11.72 7.39
N SER A 334 -17.45 -12.15 8.30
CA SER A 334 -17.60 -11.87 9.72
C SER A 334 -16.27 -11.94 10.46
N ILE A 335 -16.26 -11.30 11.64
CA ILE A 335 -15.23 -11.44 12.66
C ILE A 335 -15.94 -11.92 13.92
N THR A 336 -15.59 -13.11 14.40
CA THR A 336 -16.02 -13.62 15.71
C THR A 336 -15.13 -13.04 16.79
N LEU A 337 -15.75 -12.45 17.81
CA LEU A 337 -15.09 -11.80 18.95
C LEU A 337 -14.80 -12.83 20.07
N PRO A 338 -13.94 -12.49 21.04
CA PRO A 338 -13.59 -13.39 22.14
C PRO A 338 -14.76 -13.84 23.02
N ASP A 339 -15.85 -13.08 23.07
CA ASP A 339 -17.07 -13.40 23.82
C ASP A 339 -18.07 -14.25 23.01
N GLY A 340 -17.72 -14.64 21.77
CA GLY A 340 -18.56 -15.39 20.86
C GLY A 340 -19.54 -14.54 20.05
N SER A 341 -19.64 -13.23 20.32
CA SER A 341 -20.39 -12.31 19.47
C SER A 341 -19.71 -12.17 18.10
N GLN A 342 -20.43 -11.66 17.10
CA GLN A 342 -19.90 -11.52 15.74
C GLN A 342 -20.17 -10.12 15.20
N TRP A 343 -19.13 -9.51 14.64
CA TRP A 343 -19.30 -8.47 13.65
C TRP A 343 -19.56 -9.15 12.30
N SER A 344 -20.58 -8.72 11.57
CA SER A 344 -20.84 -9.22 10.21
C SER A 344 -21.08 -8.05 9.26
N SER A 345 -20.59 -8.20 8.04
CA SER A 345 -20.99 -7.34 6.93
C SER A 345 -22.00 -8.09 6.07
N GLN A 346 -23.13 -7.45 5.78
CA GLN A 346 -23.94 -7.92 4.67
C GLN A 346 -23.18 -7.60 3.38
N VAL A 347 -22.89 -8.60 2.57
CA VAL A 347 -22.31 -8.44 1.24
C VAL A 347 -23.38 -7.83 0.33
N ALA A 348 -23.66 -6.55 0.50
CA ALA A 348 -24.36 -5.77 -0.51
C ALA A 348 -23.29 -5.40 -1.54
N ILE A 349 -23.33 -6.05 -2.70
CA ILE A 349 -22.42 -5.85 -3.81
C ILE A 349 -22.54 -4.39 -4.30
N PHE A 350 -21.75 -3.49 -3.73
CA PHE A 350 -21.54 -2.13 -4.24
C PHE A 350 -20.22 -2.10 -5.01
N VAL A 351 -20.14 -2.88 -6.09
CA VAL A 351 -19.14 -2.65 -7.13
C VAL A 351 -19.87 -1.91 -8.23
N GLY A 352 -19.61 -0.61 -8.35
CA GLY A 352 -20.29 0.28 -9.29
C GLY A 352 -20.22 -0.26 -10.73
N PHE A 353 -21.33 -0.80 -11.21
CA PHE A 353 -21.46 -1.25 -12.59
C PHE A 353 -21.74 -0.02 -13.48
N CYS A 354 -20.85 0.24 -14.44
CA CYS A 354 -21.29 0.88 -15.68
C CYS A 354 -21.76 -0.23 -16.60
N SER A 355 -23.05 -0.56 -16.58
CA SER A 355 -23.67 -1.26 -17.69
C SER A 355 -23.78 -0.28 -18.87
N ALA A 356 -23.19 -0.63 -20.01
CA ALA A 356 -23.49 0.06 -21.26
C ALA A 356 -24.99 -0.12 -21.57
N PRO A 357 -25.69 0.89 -22.15
CA PRO A 357 -27.08 0.71 -22.55
C PRO A 357 -27.12 -0.36 -23.65
N GLN A 358 -27.79 -1.48 -23.38
CA GLN A 358 -28.16 -2.40 -24.45
C GLN A 358 -29.10 -1.65 -25.40
N SER A 359 -28.62 -1.40 -26.62
CA SER A 359 -29.44 -0.91 -27.72
C SER A 359 -30.47 -1.97 -28.08
N GLY A 360 -31.67 -1.86 -27.52
CA GLY A 360 -32.83 -2.61 -27.98
C GLY A 360 -33.23 -2.12 -29.37
N ALA A 361 -32.87 -2.88 -30.39
CA ALA A 361 -33.47 -2.76 -31.70
C ALA A 361 -34.94 -3.19 -31.60
N MET A 362 -35.86 -2.22 -31.67
CA MET A 362 -37.26 -2.51 -32.02
C MET A 362 -37.30 -2.85 -33.51
N SER A 363 -37.54 -4.11 -33.84
CA SER A 363 -38.16 -4.48 -35.10
C SER A 363 -39.68 -4.36 -34.96
N MET A 364 -40.28 -3.76 -35.98
CA MET A 364 -41.69 -3.36 -36.18
C MET A 364 -42.78 -4.17 -35.47
#